data_AF-A0A3Q8X6W3-F1
#
_entry.id   AF-A0A3Q8X6W3-F1
#
_cell.length_a   1.000
_cell.length_b   1.000
_cell.length_c   1.000
_cell.angle_alpha   90.00
_cell.angle_beta   90.00
_cell.angle_gamma   90.00
#
_symmetry.space_group_name_H-M   'P 1'
#
loop_
_entity.id
_entity.type
_entity.pdbx_description
1 polymer ?
#
loop_
_entity_poly.entity_id
_entity_poly.type
_entity_poly.pdbx_seq_one_letter_code
_entity_poly.pdbx_strand_id
1 'polypeptide(L)'
;MDIQGLKAFVLDNDLEQRSISRFWNYFNNWKREYVEEFEGTFPNFNPQNVEVFIDTVSLRITNWPEEGYNHVILTLRIHYEGFYSGIYQMVYNIDGSAEDDHLSIG
;
A
#
# COMPACT_ATOMS: atom_id res chain seq x y z
N MET A 1 7.32 -19.71 3.16
CA MET A 1 5.84 -19.68 3.13
C MET A 1 5.40 -19.98 1.70
N ASP A 2 4.43 -20.86 1.51
CA ASP A 2 3.86 -21.13 0.19
C ASP A 2 2.70 -20.15 -0.14
N ILE A 3 2.10 -20.28 -1.32
CA ILE A 3 1.03 -19.38 -1.77
C ILE A 3 -0.20 -19.45 -0.85
N GLN A 4 -0.57 -20.66 -0.39
CA GLN A 4 -1.73 -20.83 0.48
C GLN A 4 -1.47 -20.24 1.87
N GLY A 5 -0.27 -20.43 2.42
CA GLY A 5 0.15 -19.80 3.67
C GLY A 5 0.18 -18.28 3.58
N LEU A 6 0.65 -17.72 2.46
CA LEU A 6 0.65 -16.26 2.25
C LEU A 6 -0.75 -15.71 2.15
N LYS A 7 -1.64 -16.41 1.43
CA LYS A 7 -3.05 -16.02 1.36
C LYS A 7 -3.73 -16.07 2.74
N ALA A 8 -3.54 -17.15 3.49
CA ALA A 8 -4.09 -17.28 4.84
C ALA A 8 -3.57 -16.17 5.75
N PHE A 9 -2.26 -15.90 5.73
CA PHE A 9 -1.65 -14.83 6.50
C PHE A 9 -2.27 -13.45 6.22
N VAL A 10 -2.50 -13.12 4.94
CA VAL A 10 -3.16 -11.86 4.54
C VAL A 10 -4.59 -11.76 5.08
N LEU A 11 -5.34 -12.85 5.01
CA LEU A 11 -6.73 -12.89 5.47
C LEU A 11 -6.84 -12.87 6.99
N ASP A 12 -6.07 -13.70 7.69
CA ASP A 12 -6.13 -13.84 9.16
C ASP A 12 -5.68 -12.56 9.89
N ASN A 13 -4.91 -11.69 9.22
CA ASN A 13 -4.44 -10.42 9.77
C ASN A 13 -5.16 -9.19 9.19
N ASP A 14 -6.20 -9.39 8.36
CA ASP A 14 -6.97 -8.33 7.68
C ASP A 14 -6.10 -7.32 6.93
N LEU A 15 -5.00 -7.79 6.30
CA LEU A 15 -3.98 -6.89 5.75
C LEU A 15 -4.51 -6.02 4.61
N GLU A 16 -5.43 -6.54 3.80
CA GLU A 16 -6.05 -5.79 2.70
C GLU A 16 -6.82 -4.57 3.21
N GLN A 17 -7.76 -4.78 4.14
CA GLN A 17 -8.57 -3.70 4.70
C GLN A 17 -7.68 -2.68 5.44
N ARG A 18 -6.69 -3.17 6.19
CA ARG A 18 -5.72 -2.32 6.89
C ARG A 18 -4.90 -1.48 5.92
N SER A 19 -4.49 -2.06 4.80
CA SER A 19 -3.70 -1.35 3.78
C SER A 19 -4.51 -0.25 3.10
N ILE A 20 -5.75 -0.55 2.70
CA ILE A 20 -6.65 0.43 2.08
C ILE A 20 -6.95 1.58 3.06
N SER A 21 -7.20 1.26 4.34
CA SER A 21 -7.42 2.31 5.35
C SER A 21 -6.17 3.17 5.58
N ARG A 22 -4.98 2.56 5.62
CA ARG A 22 -3.70 3.28 5.76
C ARG A 22 -3.43 4.19 4.58
N PHE A 23 -3.67 3.72 3.36
CA PHE A 23 -3.59 4.52 2.14
C PHE A 23 -4.42 5.80 2.28
N TRP A 24 -5.70 5.68 2.63
CA TRP A 24 -6.57 6.85 2.76
C TRP A 24 -6.12 7.82 3.85
N ASN A 25 -5.58 7.31 4.96
CA ASN A 25 -5.02 8.17 6.00
C ASN A 25 -3.79 8.92 5.48
N TYR A 26 -2.85 8.23 4.84
CA TYR A 26 -1.65 8.83 4.26
C TYR A 26 -2.00 9.86 3.19
N PHE A 27 -2.85 9.48 2.23
CA PHE A 27 -3.26 10.31 1.11
C PHE A 27 -3.97 11.60 1.56
N ASN A 28 -4.87 11.50 2.55
CA ASN A 28 -5.54 12.67 3.13
C ASN A 28 -4.60 13.56 3.96
N ASN A 29 -3.60 12.97 4.62
CA ASN A 29 -2.57 13.76 5.31
C ASN A 29 -1.71 14.52 4.30
N TRP A 30 -1.24 13.86 3.23
CA TRP A 30 -0.47 14.50 2.16
C TRP A 30 -1.25 15.65 1.52
N LYS A 31 -2.53 15.45 1.20
CA LYS A 31 -3.44 16.52 0.74
C LYS A 31 -3.48 17.72 1.67
N ARG A 32 -3.49 17.51 2.99
CA ARG A 32 -3.59 18.58 3.99
C ARG A 32 -2.26 19.30 4.21
N GLU A 33 -1.16 18.55 4.22
CA GLU A 33 0.15 19.05 4.63
C GLU A 33 0.95 19.63 3.45
N TYR A 34 0.67 19.17 2.24
CA TYR A 34 1.39 19.53 1.01
C TYR A 34 0.41 19.95 -0.11
N VAL A 35 -0.46 20.91 0.20
CA VAL A 35 -1.58 21.33 -0.68
C VAL A 35 -1.11 21.66 -2.10
N GLU A 36 -0.05 22.46 -2.26
CA GLU A 36 0.43 22.89 -3.59
C GLU A 36 0.93 21.70 -4.44
N GLU A 37 1.68 20.78 -3.83
CA GLU A 37 2.17 19.56 -4.49
C GLU A 37 1.00 18.63 -4.86
N PHE A 38 0.05 18.48 -3.94
CA PHE A 38 -1.14 17.68 -4.14
C PHE A 38 -2.01 18.23 -5.27
N GLU A 39 -2.30 19.53 -5.29
CA GLU A 39 -3.09 20.17 -6.34
C GLU A 39 -2.38 20.14 -7.71
N GLY A 40 -1.05 20.24 -7.72
CA GLY A 40 -0.26 20.06 -8.94
C GLY A 40 -0.35 18.64 -9.52
N THR A 41 -0.53 17.64 -8.65
CA THR A 41 -0.65 16.22 -9.03
C THR A 41 -2.10 15.85 -9.38
N PHE A 42 -3.05 16.29 -8.56
CA PHE A 42 -4.48 15.97 -8.66
C PHE A 42 -5.30 17.26 -8.76
N PRO A 43 -5.25 17.96 -9.91
CA PRO A 43 -6.02 19.18 -10.10
C PRO A 43 -7.53 18.90 -10.05
N ASN A 44 -8.28 19.77 -9.38
CA ASN A 44 -9.72 19.61 -9.17
C ASN A 44 -10.11 18.29 -8.49
N PHE A 45 -9.28 17.82 -7.56
CA PHE A 45 -9.45 16.55 -6.88
C PHE A 45 -10.89 16.27 -6.41
N ASN A 46 -11.45 15.16 -6.90
CA ASN A 46 -12.67 14.56 -6.37
C ASN A 46 -12.35 13.16 -5.83
N PRO A 47 -12.56 12.87 -4.53
CA PRO A 47 -12.28 11.55 -3.96
C PRO A 47 -13.09 10.42 -4.61
N GLN A 48 -14.23 10.72 -5.22
CA GLN A 48 -15.03 9.71 -5.95
C GLN A 48 -14.36 9.21 -7.24
N ASN A 49 -13.37 9.95 -7.75
CA ASN A 49 -12.64 9.59 -8.96
C ASN A 49 -11.38 8.76 -8.65
N VAL A 50 -11.09 8.49 -7.38
CA VAL A 50 -9.95 7.66 -6.97
C VAL A 50 -10.43 6.22 -6.79
N GLU A 51 -9.79 5.32 -7.52
CA GLU A 51 -9.92 3.89 -7.33
C GLU A 51 -8.62 3.35 -6.73
N VAL A 52 -8.75 2.53 -5.70
CA VAL A 52 -7.62 1.87 -5.05
C VAL A 52 -7.95 0.40 -4.80
N PHE A 53 -7.04 -0.49 -5.17
CA PHE A 53 -7.22 -1.94 -5.03
C PHE A 53 -5.89 -2.65 -4.83
N ILE A 54 -5.92 -3.83 -4.21
CA ILE A 54 -4.73 -4.67 -4.08
C ILE A 54 -4.34 -5.18 -5.47
N ASP A 55 -3.14 -4.84 -5.90
CA ASP A 55 -2.58 -5.28 -7.18
C ASP A 55 -1.70 -6.52 -7.00
N THR A 56 -0.83 -6.50 -5.98
CA THR A 56 0.03 -7.64 -5.66
C THR A 56 0.22 -7.86 -4.16
N VAL A 57 0.47 -9.13 -3.81
CA VAL A 57 0.96 -9.56 -2.49
C VAL A 57 2.29 -10.27 -2.71
N SER A 58 3.33 -9.88 -1.97
CA SER A 58 4.66 -10.46 -2.10
C SER A 58 5.27 -10.81 -0.75
N LEU A 59 6.04 -11.90 -0.71
CA LEU A 59 6.95 -12.20 0.38
C LEU A 59 8.34 -11.74 -0.01
N ARG A 60 8.93 -10.85 0.80
CA ARG A 60 10.31 -10.39 0.65
C ARG A 60 11.17 -11.05 1.72
N ILE A 61 12.22 -11.74 1.29
CA ILE A 61 13.25 -12.29 2.16
C ILE A 61 14.44 -11.35 2.11
N THR A 62 14.90 -10.84 3.25
CA THR A 62 16.05 -9.94 3.34
C THR A 62 17.23 -10.66 3.98
N ASN A 63 18.45 -10.19 3.68
CA ASN A 63 19.71 -10.71 4.23
C ASN A 63 20.01 -12.18 3.89
N TRP A 64 19.60 -12.67 2.72
CA TRP A 64 19.86 -14.06 2.31
C TRP A 64 21.35 -14.45 2.42
N PRO A 65 21.69 -15.60 3.04
CA PRO A 65 20.81 -16.64 3.60
C PRO A 65 20.47 -16.46 5.10
N GLU A 66 20.90 -15.37 5.72
CA GLU A 66 20.59 -15.02 7.11
C GLU A 66 19.16 -14.43 7.18
N GLU A 67 18.15 -15.30 7.19
CA GLU A 67 16.70 -14.99 7.09
C GLU A 67 16.10 -14.27 8.31
N GLY A 68 16.81 -13.33 8.93
CA GLY A 68 16.38 -12.67 10.18
C GLY A 68 15.34 -11.55 10.00
N TYR A 69 15.07 -11.12 8.76
CA TYR A 69 14.27 -9.93 8.49
C TYR A 69 13.48 -10.08 7.19
N ASN A 70 12.21 -10.48 7.32
CA ASN A 70 11.35 -10.85 6.19
C ASN A 70 10.01 -10.12 6.29
N HIS A 71 9.41 -9.82 5.15
CA HIS A 71 8.21 -8.98 5.10
C HIS A 71 7.17 -9.54 4.14
N VAL A 72 5.91 -9.29 4.45
CA VAL A 72 4.81 -9.38 3.49
C VAL A 72 4.48 -7.97 3.03
N ILE A 73 4.50 -7.75 1.71
CA ILE A 73 4.26 -6.45 1.10
C ILE A 73 2.98 -6.51 0.28
N LEU A 74 2.02 -5.67 0.62
CA LEU A 74 0.82 -5.42 -0.18
C LEU A 74 1.06 -4.17 -1.01
N THR A 75 0.95 -4.30 -2.33
CA THR A 75 1.00 -3.15 -3.25
C THR A 75 -0.40 -2.85 -3.72
N LEU A 76 -0.86 -1.64 -3.41
CA LEU A 76 -2.11 -1.06 -3.86
C LEU A 76 -1.83 -0.26 -5.11
N ARG A 77 -2.63 -0.46 -6.16
CA ARG A 77 -2.60 0.38 -7.35
C ARG A 77 -3.62 1.50 -7.21
N ILE A 78 -3.23 2.70 -7.61
CA ILE A 78 -4.05 3.91 -7.51
C ILE A 78 -4.37 4.35 -8.93
N HIS A 79 -5.67 4.45 -9.22
CA HIS A 79 -6.15 5.09 -10.44
C HIS A 79 -6.92 6.37 -10.08
N TYR A 80 -6.72 7.42 -10.86
CA TYR A 80 -7.50 8.65 -10.78
C TYR A 80 -8.13 8.94 -12.14
N GLU A 81 -9.45 9.18 -12.16
CA GLU A 81 -10.22 9.38 -13.39
C GLU A 81 -10.07 8.24 -14.41
N GLY A 82 -9.90 7.01 -13.91
CA GLY A 82 -9.72 5.80 -14.72
C GLY A 82 -8.32 5.58 -15.26
N PHE A 83 -7.36 6.47 -14.97
CA PHE A 83 -5.95 6.32 -15.39
C PHE A 83 -5.07 5.90 -14.22
N TYR A 84 -4.05 5.10 -14.50
CA TYR A 84 -3.01 4.79 -13.51
C TYR A 84 -2.32 6.06 -13.04
N SER A 85 -2.24 6.24 -11.72
CA SER A 85 -1.65 7.43 -11.08
C SER A 85 -0.54 7.09 -10.10
N GLY A 86 -0.35 5.82 -9.76
CA GLY A 86 0.71 5.42 -8.84
C GLY A 86 0.42 4.13 -8.08
N ILE A 87 1.26 3.89 -7.08
CA ILE A 87 1.13 2.77 -6.14
C ILE A 87 1.30 3.24 -4.70
N TYR A 88 0.69 2.51 -3.79
CA TYR A 88 0.93 2.60 -2.36
C TYR A 88 1.33 1.23 -1.83
N GLN A 89 2.44 1.15 -1.10
CA GLN A 89 2.96 -0.10 -0.57
C GLN A 89 2.86 -0.12 0.95
N MET A 90 2.31 -1.19 1.50
CA MET A 90 2.35 -1.49 2.92
C MET A 90 3.31 -2.63 3.19
N VAL A 91 4.24 -2.41 4.11
CA VAL A 91 5.22 -3.40 4.57
C VAL A 91 4.78 -3.94 5.92
N TYR A 92 4.56 -5.24 5.98
CA TYR A 92 4.19 -5.95 7.19
C TYR A 92 5.30 -6.89 7.63
N ASN A 93 5.57 -6.91 8.93
CA ASN A 93 6.35 -7.96 9.56
C ASN A 93 5.63 -9.32 9.44
N ILE A 94 6.36 -10.42 9.58
CA ILE A 94 5.78 -11.78 9.57
C ILE A 94 4.82 -12.06 10.75
N ASP A 95 4.75 -11.17 11.73
CA ASP A 95 3.77 -11.22 12.84
C ASP A 95 2.47 -10.45 12.53
N GLY A 96 2.38 -9.83 11.35
CA GLY A 96 1.22 -9.05 10.91
C GLY A 96 1.22 -7.58 11.38
N SER A 97 2.22 -7.15 12.15
CA SER A 97 2.39 -5.74 12.49
C SER A 97 2.82 -4.92 11.27
N ALA A 98 2.30 -3.69 11.18
CA ALA A 98 2.70 -2.77 10.12
C ALA A 98 4.05 -2.16 10.50
N GLU A 99 4.99 -2.18 9.56
CA GLU A 99 6.34 -1.67 9.78
C GLU A 99 6.55 -0.33 9.09
N ASP A 100 6.21 -0.27 7.81
CA ASP A 100 6.43 0.91 6.97
C ASP A 100 5.38 1.00 5.87
N ASP A 101 5.28 2.19 5.28
CA ASP A 101 4.42 2.48 4.14
C ASP A 101 5.04 3.50 3.18
N HIS A 102 4.73 3.35 1.89
CA HIS A 102 5.30 4.21 0.87
C HIS A 102 4.30 4.52 -0.24
N LEU A 103 4.12 5.81 -0.55
CA LEU A 103 3.36 6.30 -1.69
C LEU A 103 4.31 6.71 -2.81
N SER A 104 4.06 6.22 -4.02
CA SER A 104 4.78 6.62 -5.24
C SER A 104 3.76 6.99 -6.31
N ILE A 105 3.80 8.24 -6.76
CA ILE A 105 2.95 8.77 -7.84
C ILE A 105 3.71 8.69 -9.17
N GLY A 106 3.00 8.36 -10.24
CA GLY A 106 3.51 8.21 -11.60
C GLY A 106 3.44 9.46 -12.47
#